data_AF-B4NTP1-F1
#
_entry.id   AF-B4NTP1-F1
#
_cell.length_a   1.000
_cell.length_b   1.000
_cell.length_c   1.000
_cell.angle_alpha   90.00
_cell.angle_beta   90.00
_cell.angle_gamma   90.00
#
_symmetry.space_group_name_H-M   'P 1'
#
loop_
_entity.id
_entity.type
_entity.pdbx_description
1 polymer ?
#
loop_
_entity_poly.entity_id
_entity_poly.type
_entity_poly.pdbx_seq_one_letter_code
_entity_poly.pdbx_strand_id
1 'polypeptide(L)'
;MMASPDEQESHLGAKTNSKSRSHQYRDVFKPMIEKKRRSRINRCLEYIKELLLEVSHLDAETMDKMDMADVLELAVHHLSKKNCPVATPTSRQYQSPIDCYWSGFRECILEVSQFLQHNGYQANSEFVEELDQLMASTSKSQPNLWRPW
;
A
#
# COMPACT_ATOMS: atom_id res chain seq x y z
N MET A 1 -24.29 68.51 -50.22
CA MET A 1 -23.78 68.56 -48.83
C MET A 1 -24.01 67.16 -48.25
N MET A 2 -22.99 66.29 -48.37
CA MET A 2 -22.18 65.73 -47.25
C MET A 2 -23.01 64.84 -46.32
N ALA A 3 -22.70 63.60 -45.92
CA ALA A 3 -21.71 62.57 -46.24
C ALA A 3 -22.14 61.31 -45.42
N SER A 4 -21.91 60.08 -45.90
CA SER A 4 -21.73 58.88 -45.07
C SER A 4 -20.23 58.68 -44.86
N PRO A 5 -19.72 58.11 -43.75
CA PRO A 5 -19.67 56.62 -43.62
C PRO A 5 -19.65 56.04 -42.18
N ASP A 6 -19.76 54.71 -42.12
CA ASP A 6 -19.38 53.81 -41.02
C ASP A 6 -18.08 54.19 -40.30
N GLU A 7 -18.07 54.18 -38.96
CA GLU A 7 -16.91 53.75 -38.17
C GLU A 7 -17.34 52.93 -36.95
N GLN A 8 -16.82 51.70 -36.94
CA GLN A 8 -16.78 50.80 -35.81
C GLN A 8 -15.89 51.41 -34.72
N GLU A 9 -16.36 51.48 -33.47
CA GLU A 9 -15.45 51.41 -32.32
C GLU A 9 -15.80 50.25 -31.41
N SER A 10 -14.84 49.34 -31.38
CA SER A 10 -14.62 48.28 -30.43
C SER A 10 -14.81 48.71 -28.99
N HIS A 11 -15.64 47.98 -28.24
CA HIS A 11 -15.31 47.72 -26.84
C HIS A 11 -15.33 46.22 -26.60
N LEU A 12 -14.32 45.55 -27.18
CA LEU A 12 -13.74 44.34 -26.61
C LEU A 12 -13.15 44.72 -25.25
N GLY A 13 -14.01 44.92 -24.26
CA GLY A 13 -13.64 44.86 -22.86
C GLY A 13 -13.37 43.41 -22.55
N ALA A 14 -12.17 42.93 -22.90
CA ALA A 14 -11.62 41.70 -22.40
C ALA A 14 -11.77 41.76 -20.88
N LYS A 15 -12.77 41.03 -20.35
CA LYS A 15 -12.90 40.76 -18.93
C LYS A 15 -11.64 40.00 -18.55
N THR A 16 -10.64 40.74 -18.10
CA THR A 16 -9.46 40.22 -17.43
C THR A 16 -9.98 39.59 -16.15
N ASN A 17 -10.39 38.33 -16.24
CA ASN A 17 -10.71 37.51 -15.11
C ASN A 17 -9.38 37.16 -14.43
N SER A 18 -8.79 38.17 -13.78
CA SER A 18 -7.66 38.06 -12.87
C SER A 18 -8.15 37.34 -11.62
N LYS A 19 -8.46 36.04 -11.77
CA LYS A 19 -8.70 35.18 -10.62
C LYS A 19 -7.39 35.14 -9.85
N SER A 20 -7.43 35.56 -8.58
CA SER A 20 -6.29 35.43 -7.67
C SER A 20 -5.70 34.02 -7.77
N ARG A 21 -4.37 33.90 -7.71
CA ARG A 21 -3.65 32.62 -7.79
C ARG A 21 -4.24 31.58 -6.84
N SER A 22 -4.69 32.00 -5.66
CA SER A 22 -5.36 31.13 -4.67
C SER A 22 -6.71 30.61 -5.16
N HIS A 23 -7.50 31.43 -5.86
CA HIS A 23 -8.80 31.04 -6.41
C HIS A 23 -8.62 30.12 -7.62
N GLN A 24 -7.65 30.41 -8.49
CA GLN A 24 -7.27 29.52 -9.59
C GLN A 24 -6.79 28.15 -9.08
N TYR A 25 -6.04 28.12 -7.97
CA TYR A 25 -5.62 26.87 -7.35
C TYR A 25 -6.80 26.06 -6.81
N ARG A 26 -7.70 26.68 -6.03
CA ARG A 26 -8.82 25.98 -5.39
C ARG A 26 -9.86 25.45 -6.37
N ASP A 27 -10.17 26.21 -7.41
CA ASP A 27 -11.34 25.90 -8.27
C ASP A 27 -10.95 25.26 -9.59
N VAL A 28 -9.68 25.35 -9.99
CA VAL A 28 -9.21 24.80 -11.27
C VAL A 28 -8.13 23.76 -11.04
N PHE A 29 -7.01 24.12 -10.41
CA PHE A 29 -5.88 23.19 -10.29
C PHE A 29 -6.16 22.03 -9.32
N LYS A 30 -6.74 22.29 -8.14
CA LYS A 30 -7.02 21.25 -7.14
C LYS A 30 -8.00 20.19 -7.68
N PRO A 31 -9.15 20.54 -8.31
CA PRO A 31 -10.02 19.55 -8.96
C PRO A 31 -9.32 18.77 -10.08
N MET A 32 -8.48 19.44 -10.88
CA MET A 32 -7.75 18.80 -11.97
C MET A 32 -6.69 17.80 -11.48
N ILE A 33 -5.92 18.16 -10.45
CA ILE A 33 -4.94 17.27 -9.80
C ILE A 33 -5.65 16.08 -9.18
N GLU A 34 -6.76 16.31 -8.49
CA GLU A 34 -7.54 15.22 -7.88
C GLU A 34 -8.13 14.29 -8.93
N LYS A 35 -8.63 14.81 -10.07
CA LYS A 35 -9.06 13.99 -11.20
C LYS A 35 -7.92 13.10 -11.71
N LYS A 36 -6.72 13.66 -11.89
CA LYS A 36 -5.53 12.90 -12.31
C LYS A 36 -5.14 11.84 -11.27
N ARG A 37 -5.21 12.15 -9.98
CA ARG A 37 -4.95 11.20 -8.88
C ARG A 37 -5.95 10.05 -8.90
N ARG A 38 -7.25 10.35 -9.03
CA ARG A 38 -8.32 9.35 -9.12
C ARG A 38 -8.17 8.45 -10.34
N SER A 39 -7.87 9.01 -11.51
CA SER A 39 -7.57 8.22 -12.71
C SER A 39 -6.39 7.27 -12.51
N ARG A 40 -5.32 7.72 -11.84
CA ARG A 40 -4.18 6.86 -11.52
C ARG A 40 -4.59 5.71 -10.58
N ILE A 41 -5.35 6.00 -9.53
CA ILE A 41 -5.83 5.00 -8.57
C ILE A 41 -6.69 3.96 -9.26
N ASN A 42 -7.67 4.38 -10.06
CA ASN A 42 -8.57 3.46 -10.76
C ASN A 42 -7.81 2.56 -11.73
N ARG A 43 -6.84 3.10 -12.49
CA ARG A 43 -6.00 2.29 -13.37
C ARG A 43 -5.17 1.25 -12.61
N CYS A 44 -4.63 1.62 -11.44
CA CYS A 44 -3.92 0.65 -10.59
C CYS A 44 -4.86 -0.44 -10.08
N LEU A 45 -6.10 -0.09 -9.75
CA LEU A 45 -7.09 -1.04 -9.26
C LEU A 45 -7.56 -2.01 -10.35
N GLU A 46 -7.75 -1.53 -11.58
CA GLU A 46 -8.02 -2.38 -12.75
C GLU A 46 -6.88 -3.38 -12.97
N TYR A 47 -5.63 -2.91 -12.92
CA TYR A 47 -4.46 -3.78 -13.05
C TYR A 47 -4.35 -4.82 -11.93
N ILE A 48 -4.72 -4.45 -10.69
CA ILE A 48 -4.79 -5.40 -9.57
C ILE A 48 -5.85 -6.48 -9.85
N LYS A 49 -7.02 -6.12 -10.37
CA LYS A 49 -8.07 -7.09 -10.76
C LYS A 49 -7.57 -8.06 -11.83
N GLU A 50 -6.89 -7.56 -12.87
CA GLU A 50 -6.31 -8.39 -13.94
C GLU A 50 -5.30 -9.39 -13.38
N LEU A 51 -4.35 -8.93 -12.56
CA LEU A 51 -3.36 -9.80 -11.92
C LEU A 51 -4.02 -10.84 -11.01
N LEU A 52 -5.03 -10.43 -10.23
CA LEU A 52 -5.76 -11.34 -9.35
C LEU A 52 -6.50 -12.42 -10.14
N LEU A 53 -7.06 -12.08 -11.30
CA LEU A 53 -7.74 -13.03 -12.17
C LEU A 53 -6.77 -14.09 -12.74
N GLU A 54 -5.52 -13.73 -12.99
CA GLU A 54 -4.49 -14.68 -13.43
C GLU A 54 -4.05 -15.65 -12.31
N VAL A 55 -4.00 -15.18 -11.06
CA VAL A 55 -3.45 -15.96 -9.93
C VAL A 55 -4.51 -16.61 -9.04
N SER A 56 -5.76 -16.24 -9.21
CA SER A 56 -6.91 -16.83 -8.51
C SER A 56 -7.68 -17.72 -9.49
N HIS A 57 -8.28 -18.80 -8.98
CA HIS A 57 -9.17 -19.65 -9.77
C HIS A 57 -10.58 -19.05 -9.89
N LEU A 58 -10.67 -17.71 -9.91
CA LEU A 58 -11.93 -16.99 -10.02
C LEU A 58 -12.22 -16.65 -11.47
N ASP A 59 -13.49 -16.74 -11.86
CA ASP A 59 -13.93 -16.35 -13.20
C ASP A 59 -14.05 -14.82 -13.31
N ALA A 60 -13.96 -14.31 -14.54
CA ALA A 60 -14.01 -12.87 -14.83
C ALA A 60 -15.29 -12.19 -14.31
N GLU A 61 -16.43 -12.89 -14.39
CA GLU A 61 -17.70 -12.37 -13.89
C GLU A 61 -17.70 -12.20 -12.37
N THR A 62 -17.03 -13.10 -11.64
CA THR A 62 -16.89 -13.00 -10.18
C THR A 62 -15.99 -11.83 -9.82
N MET A 63 -14.86 -11.67 -10.50
CA MET A 63 -13.91 -10.57 -10.28
C MET A 63 -14.51 -9.19 -10.55
N ASP A 64 -15.38 -9.07 -11.56
CA ASP A 64 -16.03 -7.81 -11.90
C ASP A 64 -17.05 -7.36 -10.85
N LYS A 65 -17.75 -8.33 -10.23
CA LYS A 65 -18.75 -8.10 -9.18
C LYS A 65 -18.15 -7.83 -7.79
N MET A 66 -16.87 -8.12 -7.57
CA MET A 66 -16.21 -7.85 -6.30
C MET A 66 -16.16 -6.35 -6.02
N ASP A 67 -16.44 -5.99 -4.77
CA ASP A 67 -16.28 -4.61 -4.34
C ASP A 67 -14.80 -4.23 -4.20
N MET A 68 -14.53 -2.93 -4.10
CA MET A 68 -13.15 -2.45 -4.08
C MET A 68 -12.40 -2.79 -2.79
N ALA A 69 -13.10 -3.01 -1.67
CA ALA A 69 -12.49 -3.43 -0.42
C ALA A 69 -12.07 -4.89 -0.52
N ASP A 70 -12.96 -5.76 -1.04
CA ASP A 70 -12.72 -7.17 -1.27
C ASP A 70 -11.56 -7.41 -2.24
N VAL A 71 -11.48 -6.63 -3.33
CA VAL A 71 -10.36 -6.70 -4.28
C VAL A 71 -9.03 -6.42 -3.59
N LEU A 72 -8.99 -5.41 -2.71
CA LEU A 72 -7.78 -5.05 -1.97
C LEU A 72 -7.45 -6.09 -0.90
N GLU A 73 -8.45 -6.64 -0.21
CA GLU A 73 -8.26 -7.70 0.77
C GLU A 73 -7.72 -8.98 0.12
N LEU A 74 -8.30 -9.38 -1.03
CA LEU A 74 -7.83 -10.52 -1.80
C LEU A 74 -6.38 -10.30 -2.28
N ALA A 75 -6.06 -9.11 -2.79
CA ALA A 75 -4.68 -8.75 -3.17
C ALA A 75 -3.70 -8.90 -2.00
N VAL A 76 -4.04 -8.37 -0.82
CA VAL A 76 -3.21 -8.49 0.38
C VAL A 76 -3.04 -9.95 0.80
N HIS A 77 -4.12 -10.73 0.79
CA HIS A 77 -4.08 -12.16 1.10
C HIS A 77 -3.17 -12.94 0.16
N HIS A 78 -3.27 -12.72 -1.16
CA HIS A 78 -2.41 -13.36 -2.15
C HIS A 78 -0.93 -12.98 -1.96
N LEU A 79 -0.63 -11.71 -1.72
CA LEU A 79 0.73 -11.25 -1.45
C LEU A 79 1.28 -11.85 -0.15
N SER A 80 0.49 -11.93 0.91
CA SER A 80 0.90 -12.56 2.17
C SER A 80 1.21 -14.05 1.98
N LYS A 81 0.34 -14.79 1.28
CA LYS A 81 0.55 -16.22 0.97
C LYS A 81 1.81 -16.46 0.13
N LYS A 82 2.10 -15.61 -0.85
CA LYS A 82 3.32 -15.74 -1.69
C LYS A 82 4.60 -15.50 -0.90
N ASN A 83 4.54 -14.66 0.13
CA ASN A 83 5.69 -14.23 0.92
C ASN A 83 5.99 -15.13 2.14
N CYS A 84 5.07 -16.01 2.54
CA CYS A 84 5.32 -16.98 3.61
C CYS A 84 4.91 -18.41 3.19
N PRO A 85 5.84 -19.19 2.60
CA PRO A 85 5.65 -20.62 2.44
C PRO A 85 6.00 -21.30 3.78
N VAL A 86 4.97 -21.79 4.51
CA VAL A 86 5.03 -22.65 5.73
C VAL A 86 5.24 -21.85 7.05
N ALA A 87 4.45 -21.93 8.15
CA ALA A 87 3.55 -22.96 8.70
C ALA A 87 2.34 -22.41 9.53
N THR A 88 1.28 -23.21 9.63
CA THR A 88 0.11 -23.21 10.58
C THR A 88 -1.05 -22.19 10.39
N PRO A 89 -2.32 -22.57 10.71
CA PRO A 89 -3.52 -22.05 10.04
C PRO A 89 -4.18 -20.82 10.64
N THR A 90 -3.74 -20.32 11.81
CA THR A 90 -4.59 -19.41 12.62
C THR A 90 -4.03 -18.00 12.77
N SER A 91 -2.80 -17.72 12.30
CA SER A 91 -2.17 -16.40 12.45
C SER A 91 -1.48 -15.96 11.15
N ARG A 92 -2.25 -15.80 10.08
CA ARG A 92 -1.73 -15.58 8.70
C ARG A 92 -2.21 -14.29 8.04
N GLN A 93 -2.33 -13.18 8.75
CA GLN A 93 -2.81 -11.96 8.10
C GLN A 93 -1.73 -10.91 7.77
N TYR A 94 -0.58 -10.85 8.46
CA TYR A 94 0.40 -9.76 8.22
C TYR A 94 1.84 -10.06 8.66
N GLN A 95 2.60 -10.93 7.97
CA GLN A 95 4.04 -11.12 8.28
C GLN A 95 4.91 -11.13 7.01
N SER A 96 6.02 -10.39 7.04
CA SER A 96 7.02 -10.29 5.96
C SER A 96 7.83 -11.59 5.82
N PRO A 97 8.42 -11.94 4.66
CA PRO A 97 9.26 -13.14 4.52
C PRO A 97 10.41 -13.20 5.55
N ILE A 98 11.00 -12.04 5.86
CA ILE A 98 12.05 -11.93 6.88
C ILE A 98 11.49 -12.21 8.28
N ASP A 99 10.26 -11.79 8.56
CA ASP A 99 9.57 -12.08 9.82
C ASP A 99 9.25 -13.57 9.93
N CYS A 100 8.85 -14.22 8.83
CA CYS A 100 8.62 -15.66 8.76
C CYS A 100 9.91 -16.45 9.00
N TYR A 101 11.05 -16.05 8.41
CA TYR A 101 12.37 -16.64 8.71
C TYR A 101 12.74 -16.47 10.20
N TRP A 102 12.64 -15.25 10.74
CA TRP A 102 12.97 -14.97 12.14
C TRP A 102 12.01 -15.67 13.11
N SER A 103 10.76 -15.88 12.71
CA SER A 103 9.77 -16.67 13.46
C SER A 103 10.18 -18.14 13.54
N GLY A 104 10.48 -18.78 12.40
CA GLY A 104 10.93 -20.19 12.37
C GLY A 104 12.29 -20.38 13.06
N PHE A 105 13.19 -19.41 12.93
CA PHE A 105 14.47 -19.42 13.64
C PHE A 105 14.27 -19.36 15.16
N ARG A 106 13.35 -18.51 15.64
CA ARG A 106 12.99 -18.45 17.07
C ARG A 106 12.40 -19.76 17.57
N GLU A 107 11.45 -20.32 16.83
CA GLU A 107 10.82 -21.59 17.18
C GLU A 107 11.86 -22.72 17.31
N CYS A 108 12.79 -22.80 16.35
CA CYS A 108 13.90 -23.75 16.39
C CYS A 108 14.78 -23.58 17.64
N ILE A 109 15.17 -22.34 17.98
CA ILE A 109 16.04 -22.14 19.13
C ILE A 109 15.31 -22.42 20.46
N LEU A 110 14.03 -22.06 20.58
CA LEU A 110 13.23 -22.37 21.76
C LEU A 110 13.13 -23.89 21.97
N GLU A 111 12.91 -24.65 20.91
CA GLU A 111 12.88 -26.11 20.95
C GLU A 111 14.23 -26.69 21.41
N VAL A 112 15.35 -26.17 20.89
CA VAL A 112 16.70 -26.58 21.32
C VAL A 112 16.92 -26.26 22.81
N SER A 113 16.51 -25.08 23.26
CA SER A 113 16.61 -24.69 24.68
C SER A 113 15.81 -25.63 25.58
N GLN A 114 14.57 -25.95 25.18
CA GLN A 114 13.70 -26.87 25.91
C GLN A 114 14.28 -28.29 25.93
N PHE A 115 14.82 -28.77 24.81
CA PHE A 115 15.47 -30.07 24.73
C PHE A 115 16.67 -30.16 25.69
N LEU A 116 17.52 -29.14 25.72
CA LEU A 116 18.66 -29.09 26.63
C LEU A 116 18.21 -29.13 28.09
N GLN A 117 17.24 -28.29 28.47
CA GLN A 117 16.67 -28.26 29.82
C GLN A 117 16.04 -29.59 30.23
N HIS A 118 15.28 -30.22 29.33
CA HIS A 118 14.64 -31.51 29.57
C HIS A 118 15.66 -32.62 29.85
N ASN A 119 16.84 -32.55 29.21
CA ASN A 119 17.94 -33.49 29.42
C ASN A 119 18.91 -33.05 30.54
N GLY A 120 18.56 -32.02 31.33
CA GLY A 120 19.37 -31.55 32.47
C GLY A 120 20.60 -30.74 32.08
N TYR A 121 20.71 -30.30 30.83
CA TYR A 121 21.77 -29.42 30.36
C TYR A 121 21.34 -27.96 30.50
N GLN A 122 22.26 -27.11 30.96
CA GLN A 122 22.09 -25.67 30.96
C GLN A 122 22.70 -25.08 29.70
N ALA A 123 21.96 -24.23 29.00
CA ALA A 123 22.50 -23.46 27.90
C ALA A 123 23.55 -22.45 28.43
N ASN A 124 24.56 -22.15 27.62
CA ASN A 124 25.57 -21.14 27.96
C ASN A 124 24.89 -19.79 28.25
N SER A 125 25.33 -19.07 29.29
CA SER A 125 24.79 -17.74 29.61
C SER A 125 24.92 -16.76 28.45
N GLU A 126 26.00 -16.84 27.68
CA GLU A 126 26.23 -16.03 26.47
C GLU A 126 25.17 -16.32 25.40
N PHE A 127 24.79 -17.58 25.22
CA PHE A 127 23.75 -17.99 24.28
C PHE A 127 22.36 -17.47 24.68
N VAL A 128 22.05 -17.48 25.98
CA VAL A 128 20.77 -16.97 26.50
C VAL A 128 20.69 -15.45 26.34
N GLU A 129 21.79 -14.74 26.57
CA GLU A 129 21.88 -13.29 26.41
C GLU A 129 21.77 -12.86 24.93
N GLU A 130 22.45 -13.56 24.02
CA GLU A 130 22.31 -13.34 22.57
C GLU A 130 20.88 -13.60 22.08
N LEU A 131 20.22 -14.63 22.61
CA LEU A 131 18.82 -14.93 22.28
C LEU A 131 17.89 -13.81 22.73
N ASP A 132 18.04 -13.31 23.95
CA ASP A 132 17.22 -12.21 24.48
C ASP A 132 17.44 -10.92 23.68
N GLN A 133 18.69 -10.64 23.31
CA GLN A 133 19.05 -9.49 22.48
C GLN A 133 18.49 -9.60 21.04
N LEU A 134 18.48 -10.81 20.46
CA LEU A 134 17.90 -11.07 19.14
C LEU A 134 16.37 -10.94 19.16
N MET A 135 15.74 -11.43 20.23
CA MET A 135 14.29 -11.27 20.47
C MET A 135 13.91 -9.80 20.62
N ALA A 136 14.71 -9.01 21.34
CA ALA A 136 14.48 -7.58 21.56
C ALA A 136 14.74 -6.72 20.30
N SER A 137 15.73 -7.05 19.47
CA SER A 137 16.15 -6.26 18.30
C SER A 137 15.24 -6.39 17.08
N THR A 138 14.59 -7.55 16.88
CA THR A 138 13.65 -7.77 15.76
C THR A 138 12.33 -7.01 15.90
N SER A 139 12.01 -6.49 17.10
CA SER A 139 10.86 -5.60 17.32
C SER A 139 10.98 -4.22 16.65
N LYS A 140 12.14 -3.89 16.05
CA LYS A 140 12.48 -2.56 15.52
C LYS A 140 12.63 -2.49 13.98
N SER A 141 11.99 -3.37 13.22
CA SER A 141 11.88 -3.19 11.76
C SER A 141 10.79 -2.18 11.37
N GLN A 142 11.15 -0.89 11.53
CA GLN A 142 10.78 0.31 10.78
C GLN A 142 9.31 0.70 10.49
N PRO A 143 9.03 2.02 10.46
CA PRO A 143 7.71 2.61 10.50
C PRO A 143 7.03 2.54 9.14
N ASN A 144 5.70 2.48 9.17
CA ASN A 144 4.79 2.69 8.06
C ASN A 144 5.34 3.70 7.03
N LEU A 145 5.86 3.20 5.90
CA LEU A 145 6.32 3.98 4.75
C LEU A 145 5.15 4.45 3.89
N TRP A 146 4.05 4.84 4.54
CA TRP A 146 2.95 5.53 3.90
C TRP A 146 2.74 6.87 4.60
N ARG A 147 3.26 7.92 3.99
CA ARG A 147 2.84 9.30 4.28
C ARG A 147 2.04 9.79 3.09
N PRO A 148 0.71 10.01 3.23
CA PRO A 148 -0.01 10.79 2.25
C PRO A 148 0.50 12.24 2.33
N TRP A 149 0.65 12.87 1.17
CA TRP A 149 0.70 14.33 1.06
C TRP A 149 -0.59 14.97 1.55
#